data_AF-A0A316D913-F1
#
_entry.id   AF-A0A316D913-F1
#
_cell.length_a   1.000
_cell.length_b   1.000
_cell.length_c   1.000
_cell.angle_alpha   90.00
_cell.angle_beta   90.00
_cell.angle_gamma   90.00
#
_symmetry.space_group_name_H-M   'P 1'
#
loop_
_entity.id
_entity.type
_entity.pdbx_description
1 polymer ?
#
loop_
_entity_poly.entity_id
_entity_poly.type
_entity_poly.pdbx_seq_one_letter_code
_entity_poly.pdbx_strand_id
1 'polypeptide(L)' 'MDWMSDLEARLQARELFQISIDGQIYTVDARGAEITFTNAYGRTDTFSTPDHLQTALQSRFESPVIALI' A
#
# COMPACT_ATOMS: atom_id res chain seq x y z
N MET A 1 5.33 5.91 15.28
CA MET A 1 4.21 6.30 14.41
C MET A 1 3.62 5.01 13.86
N ASP A 2 2.30 4.90 13.88
CA ASP A 2 1.58 3.73 13.40
C ASP A 2 1.46 3.78 11.87
N TRP A 3 2.02 2.81 11.16
CA TRP A 3 2.09 2.84 9.69
C TRP A 3 0.71 2.73 9.03
N MET A 4 -0.30 2.17 9.73
CA MET A 4 -1.66 2.06 9.18
C MET A 4 -2.34 3.42 9.12
N SER A 5 -2.17 4.24 10.16
CA SER A 5 -2.72 5.61 10.19
C SER A 5 -2.16 6.48 9.06
N ASP A 6 -0.87 6.33 8.79
CA ASP A 6 -0.13 7.10 7.80
C ASP A 6 -0.43 6.58 6.37
N LEU A 7 -0.62 5.26 6.21
CA LEU A 7 -1.15 4.65 4.98
C LEU A 7 -2.55 5.17 4.67
N GLU A 8 -3.44 5.18 5.66
CA GLU A 8 -4.82 5.65 5.48
C GLU A 8 -4.86 7.12 5.05
N ALA A 9 -4.05 7.97 5.69
CA ALA A 9 -3.95 9.38 5.32
C ALA A 9 -3.54 9.58 3.85
N ARG A 10 -2.53 8.85 3.37
CA ARG A 10 -2.08 8.92 1.97
C ARG A 10 -3.10 8.36 0.98
N LEU A 11 -3.81 7.29 1.35
CA LEU A 11 -4.90 6.75 0.54
C LEU A 11 -6.08 7.74 0.43
N GLN A 12 -6.44 8.41 1.53
CA GLN A 12 -7.47 9.45 1.54
C GLN A 12 -7.05 10.71 0.79
N ALA A 13 -5.77 11.08 0.85
CA ALA A 13 -5.20 12.16 0.06
C ALA A 13 -5.09 11.82 -1.45
N ARG A 14 -5.36 10.55 -1.83
CA ARG A 14 -5.38 10.04 -3.21
C ARG A 14 -4.05 10.28 -3.91
N GLU A 15 -2.97 9.88 -3.26
CA GLU A 15 -1.62 10.18 -3.69
C GLU A 15 -0.95 8.99 -4.40
N LEU A 16 0.16 9.27 -5.08
CA LEU A 16 1.12 8.25 -5.49
C LEU A 16 2.25 8.24 -4.48
N PHE A 17 2.51 7.08 -3.88
CA PHE A 17 3.55 6.94 -2.86
C PHE A 17 4.20 5.56 -2.90
N GLN A 18 5.25 5.40 -2.11
CA GLN A 18 5.96 4.12 -1.99
C GLN A 18 5.87 3.59 -0.57
N ILE A 19 5.82 2.27 -0.45
CA ILE A 19 5.93 1.57 0.83
C ILE A 19 7.00 0.51 0.75
N SER A 20 7.84 0.43 1.76
CA SER A 20 8.75 -0.70 1.98
C SER A 20 8.07 -1.70 2.89
N ILE A 21 7.88 -2.93 2.41
CA ILE A 21 7.39 -4.08 3.19
C ILE A 21 8.49 -5.12 3.17
N ASP A 22 9.02 -5.51 4.34
CA ASP A 22 10.06 -6.54 4.45
C ASP A 22 11.27 -6.29 3.52
N GLY A 23 11.64 -5.01 3.34
CA GLY A 23 12.76 -4.59 2.50
C GLY A 23 12.45 -4.55 0.99
N GLN A 24 11.23 -4.84 0.57
CA GLN A 24 10.78 -4.69 -0.81
C GLN A 24 9.96 -3.41 -0.97
N ILE A 25 10.26 -2.64 -2.01
CA ILE A 25 9.53 -1.41 -2.34
C ILE A 25 8.33 -1.75 -3.23
N TYR A 26 7.18 -1.22 -2.82
CA TYR A 26 5.93 -1.25 -3.55
C TYR A 26 5.49 0.18 -3.85
N THR A 27 5.07 0.41 -5.09
CA THR A 27 4.48 1.68 -5.51
C THR A 27 2.97 1.57 -5.40
N VAL A 28 2.36 2.50 -4.67
CA VAL A 28 0.92 2.57 -4.44
C VAL A 28 0.38 3.80 -5.16
N ASP A 29 -0.47 3.59 -6.17
CA ASP A 29 -1.17 4.68 -6.85
C ASP A 29 -2.63 4.69 -6.41
N ALA A 30 -2.99 5.66 -5.57
CA ALA A 30 -4.36 5.87 -5.08
C ALA A 30 -5.06 7.07 -5.77
N ARG A 31 -4.47 7.64 -6.82
CA ARG A 31 -5.05 8.76 -7.58
C ARG A 31 -6.28 8.33 -8.39
N GLY A 32 -6.33 7.05 -8.76
CA GLY A 32 -7.41 6.45 -9.56
C GLY A 32 -8.71 6.24 -8.79
N ALA A 33 -9.68 5.61 -9.47
CA ALA A 33 -10.85 5.03 -8.80
C ALA A 33 -10.49 3.74 -8.07
N GLU A 34 -9.53 3.00 -8.63
CA GLU A 34 -8.92 1.82 -8.02
C GLU A 34 -7.52 2.17 -7.52
N ILE A 35 -7.08 1.47 -6.49
CA ILE A 35 -5.73 1.57 -5.96
C ILE A 35 -4.88 0.51 -6.63
N THR A 36 -3.79 0.92 -7.26
CA THR A 36 -2.84 -0.02 -7.85
C THR A 36 -1.63 -0.18 -6.94
N PHE A 37 -1.18 -1.42 -6.80
CA PHE A 37 -0.11 -1.81 -5.91
C PHE A 37 0.94 -2.59 -6.68
N THR A 38 2.04 -1.94 -7.03
CA THR A 38 3.04 -2.48 -7.95
C THR A 38 4.34 -2.80 -7.23
N ASN A 39 4.79 -4.04 -7.31
CA ASN A 39 6.05 -4.45 -6.70
C ASN A 39 7.27 -4.08 -7.57
N ALA A 40 8.48 -4.26 -7.02
CA ALA A 40 9.74 -4.00 -7.72
C ALA A 40 9.94 -4.80 -9.03
N TYR A 41 9.17 -5.88 -9.23
CA TYR A 41 9.22 -6.71 -10.44
C TYR A 41 8.17 -6.28 -11.50
N GLY A 42 7.46 -5.17 -11.27
CA GLY A 42 6.42 -4.67 -12.16
C GLY A 42 5.12 -5.47 -12.10
N ARG A 43 4.94 -6.36 -11.11
CA ARG A 43 3.64 -7.02 -10.89
C ARG A 43 2.72 -6.07 -10.14
N THR A 44 1.52 -5.89 -10.67
CA THR A 44 0.51 -4.99 -10.13
C THR A 44 -0.68 -5.78 -9.63
N ASP A 45 -1.02 -5.60 -8.36
CA ASP A 45 -2.33 -5.95 -7.79
C ASP A 45 -3.22 -4.70 -7.82
N THR A 46 -4.53 -4.90 -7.95
CA THR A 46 -5.52 -3.81 -7.98
C THR A 46 -6.54 -4.01 -6.86
N PHE A 47 -6.83 -2.94 -6.14
CA PHE A 47 -7.76 -2.94 -5.00
C PHE A 47 -8.82 -1.87 -5.22
N SER A 48 -10.09 -2.25 -5.11
CA SER A 48 -11.22 -1.33 -5.31
C SER A 48 -11.40 -0.36 -4.14
N THR A 49 -10.90 -0.69 -2.95
CA THR A 49 -11.04 0.14 -1.74
C THR A 49 -9.77 0.13 -0.89
N PRO A 50 -9.54 1.19 -0.08
CA PRO A 50 -8.48 1.22 0.92
C PRO A 50 -8.53 0.03 1.87
N ASP A 51 -9.73 -0.35 2.31
CA ASP A 51 -9.97 -1.47 3.23
C ASP A 51 -9.50 -2.82 2.66
N HIS A 52 -9.75 -3.05 1.36
CA HIS A 52 -9.25 -4.25 0.67
C HIS A 52 -7.73 -4.30 0.62
N LEU A 53 -7.07 -3.16 0.36
CA LEU A 53 -5.61 -3.09 0.40
C LEU A 53 -5.09 -3.38 1.82
N GLN A 54 -5.65 -2.73 2.84
CA GLN A 54 -5.22 -2.92 4.23
C GLN A 54 -5.36 -4.39 4.66
N THR A 55 -6.51 -5.00 4.39
CA THR A 55 -6.75 -6.43 4.67
C THR A 55 -5.76 -7.32 3.93
N ALA A 56 -5.47 -7.02 2.66
CA ALA A 56 -4.49 -7.78 1.88
C ALA A 56 -3.07 -7.66 2.44
N LEU A 57 -2.68 -6.47 2.91
CA LEU A 57 -1.38 -6.26 3.56
C LEU A 57 -1.27 -7.02 4.88
N GLN A 58 -2.30 -6.97 5.72
CA GLN A 58 -2.34 -7.70 7.00
C GLN A 58 -2.38 -9.22 6.80
N SER A 59 -3.04 -9.70 5.75
CA SER A 59 -3.16 -11.14 5.47
C SER A 59 -1.95 -11.73 4.76
N ARG A 60 -1.36 -11.02 3.79
CA ARG A 60 -0.19 -11.53 3.03
C ARG A 60 1.09 -11.43 3.83
N PHE A 61 1.16 -10.49 4.76
CA PHE A 61 2.31 -10.26 5.59
C PHE A 61 1.82 -10.26 7.04
N GLU A 62 1.84 -11.42 7.70
CA GLU A 62 1.31 -11.60 9.07
C GLU A 62 1.97 -10.67 10.11
N SER A 63 3.15 -10.10 9.81
CA SER A 63 3.86 -9.11 10.63
C SER A 63 4.79 -8.26 9.77
N PRO A 64 4.25 -7.41 8.87
CA PRO A 64 5.08 -6.66 7.96
C PRO A 64 5.73 -5.49 8.69
N VAL A 65 7.03 -5.31 8.52
CA VAL A 65 7.67 -4.03 8.84
C VAL A 65 7.39 -3.10 7.66
N ILE A 66 6.42 -2.20 7.84
CA ILE A 66 6.02 -1.24 6.80
C ILE A 66 6.61 0.14 7.10
N ALA A 67 7.33 0.68 6.13
CA ALA A 67 7.76 2.07 6.12
C ALA A 67 7.19 2.78 4.89
N LEU A 68 6.48 3.89 5.10
CA LEU A 68 6.02 4.76 4.02
C LEU A 68 7.17 5.69 3.63
N ILE A 69 7.43 5.79 2.32
CA ILE A 69 8.54 6.54 1.74
C ILE A 69 7.96 7.67 0.87
#